data_AF-A0A0X6ZP87-F1
#
_entry.id   AF-A0A0X6ZP87-F1
#
_cell.length_a   1.000
_cell.length_b   1.000
_cell.length_c   1.000
_cell.angle_alpha   90.00
_cell.angle_beta   90.00
_cell.angle_gamma   90.00
#
_symmetry.space_group_name_H-M   'P 1'
#
loop_
_entity.id
_entity.type
_entity.pdbx_description
1 polymer ?
#
loop_
_entity_poly.entity_id
_entity_poly.type
_entity_poly.pdbx_seq_one_letter_code
_entity_poly.pdbx_strand_id
1 'polypeptide(L)' 'MNFGGNAALDLAAERAEQEREAGIAAASRSLRTTGTIECEDCGNDIARERRIALPSATRCIVCQTNFEKARR' A
#
# COMPACT_ATOMS: atom_id res chain seq x y z
N MET A 1 26.52 -32.20 25.97
CA MET A 1 25.22 -31.48 25.87
C MET A 1 25.45 -30.17 25.12
N ASN A 2 24.80 -29.94 23.98
CA ASN A 2 24.56 -28.59 23.44
C ASN A 2 23.51 -28.65 22.31
N PHE A 3 22.23 -28.73 22.65
CA PHE A 3 21.13 -28.68 21.69
C PHE A 3 20.05 -27.75 22.25
N GLY A 4 20.09 -26.48 21.87
CA GLY A 4 19.08 -25.52 22.33
C GLY A 4 19.49 -24.06 22.17
N GLY A 5 20.14 -23.71 21.05
CA GLY A 5 20.54 -22.33 20.76
C GLY A 5 19.76 -21.79 19.57
N ASN A 6 19.06 -20.67 19.78
CA ASN A 6 18.53 -19.75 18.77
C ASN A 6 17.45 -20.21 17.78
N ALA A 7 17.11 -21.50 17.65
CA ALA A 7 16.09 -21.96 16.69
C ALA A 7 14.73 -21.22 16.80
N ALA A 8 14.30 -20.87 18.02
CA ALA A 8 13.09 -20.08 18.24
C ALA A 8 13.23 -18.61 17.79
N LEU A 9 14.45 -18.06 17.91
CA LEU A 9 14.77 -16.70 17.44
C LEU A 9 14.89 -16.66 15.91
N ASP A 10 15.49 -17.68 15.32
CA ASP A 10 15.57 -17.85 13.86
C ASP A 10 14.16 -17.92 13.27
N LEU A 11 13.29 -18.77 13.83
CA LEU A 11 11.89 -18.86 13.41
C LEU A 11 11.14 -17.52 13.56
N ALA A 12 11.36 -16.79 14.66
CA ALA A 12 10.75 -15.48 14.86
C ALA A 12 11.22 -14.47 13.79
N ALA A 13 12.51 -14.50 13.42
CA ALA A 13 13.07 -13.64 12.37
C ALA A 13 12.49 -13.99 11.00
N GLU A 14 12.38 -15.28 10.67
CA GLU A 14 11.78 -15.75 9.41
C GLU A 14 10.32 -15.29 9.28
N ARG A 15 9.55 -15.38 10.36
CA ARG A 15 8.15 -14.93 10.38
C ARG A 15 8.03 -13.42 10.20
N ALA A 16 8.88 -12.65 10.87
CA ALA A 16 8.91 -11.20 10.72
C ALA A 16 9.24 -10.76 9.29
N GLU A 17 10.15 -11.48 8.62
CA GLU A 17 10.48 -11.21 7.21
C GLU A 17 9.29 -11.55 6.30
N GLN A 18 8.67 -12.72 6.46
CA GLN A 18 7.48 -13.10 5.70
C GLN A 18 6.34 -12.08 5.83
N GLU A 19 6.10 -11.57 7.04
CA GLU A 19 5.09 -10.54 7.28
C GLU A 19 5.44 -9.21 6.60
N ARG A 20 6.71 -8.82 6.64
CA ARG A 20 7.22 -7.62 5.94
C ARG A 20 7.03 -7.77 4.43
N GLU A 21 7.48 -8.87 3.84
CA GLU A 21 7.35 -9.15 2.42
C GLU A 21 5.88 -9.20 1.99
N ALA A 22 5.02 -9.83 2.78
CA ALA A 22 3.59 -9.88 2.53
C ALA A 22 2.96 -8.48 2.52
N GLY A 23 3.33 -7.62 3.48
CA GLY A 23 2.89 -6.23 3.56
C GLY A 23 3.34 -5.40 2.35
N ILE A 24 4.62 -5.51 1.97
CA ILE A 24 5.16 -4.83 0.78
C ILE A 24 4.45 -5.30 -0.48
N ALA A 25 4.25 -6.62 -0.63
CA ALA A 25 3.60 -7.18 -1.79
C ALA A 25 2.12 -6.77 -1.87
N ALA A 26 1.41 -6.68 -0.75
CA ALA A 26 0.04 -6.17 -0.69
C ALA A 26 -0.04 -4.69 -1.11
N ALA A 27 0.83 -3.83 -0.56
CA ALA A 27 0.90 -2.43 -0.94
C ALA A 27 1.25 -2.26 -2.43
N SER A 28 2.25 -3.00 -2.92
CA SER A 28 2.65 -2.96 -4.33
C SER A 28 1.52 -3.38 -5.27
N ARG A 29 0.78 -4.44 -4.93
CA ARG A 29 -0.37 -4.90 -5.74
C ARG A 29 -1.45 -3.82 -5.87
N SER A 30 -1.74 -3.08 -4.81
CA SER A 30 -2.74 -2.01 -4.85
C SER A 30 -2.38 -0.87 -5.81
N LEU A 31 -1.09 -0.66 -6.08
CA LEU A 31 -0.59 0.41 -6.96
C LEU A 31 -0.54 0.00 -8.44
N ARG A 32 -0.72 -1.28 -8.77
CA ARG A 32 -0.63 -1.81 -10.14
C ARG A 32 -1.94 -1.73 -10.92
N THR A 33 -3.01 -1.22 -10.32
CA THR A 33 -4.30 -1.06 -10.98
C THR A 33 -4.29 0.16 -11.90
N THR A 34 -5.16 0.16 -12.91
CA THR A 34 -5.40 1.36 -13.71
C THR A 34 -6.32 2.30 -12.95
N GLY A 35 -5.91 3.56 -12.82
CA GLY A 35 -6.70 4.62 -12.22
C GLY A 35 -7.82 5.10 -13.14
N THR A 36 -8.51 6.15 -12.72
CA THR A 36 -9.63 6.75 -13.46
C THR A 36 -9.28 8.14 -13.97
N ILE A 37 -10.07 8.65 -14.93
CA ILE A 37 -9.98 10.03 -15.38
C ILE A 37 -10.78 10.94 -14.45
N GLU A 38 -11.97 10.51 -14.06
CA GLU A 38 -12.85 11.21 -13.11
C GLU A 38 -12.72 10.61 -11.70
N CYS A 39 -12.81 11.48 -10.70
CA CYS A 39 -12.77 11.10 -9.29
C CYS A 39 -14.02 10.31 -8.89
N GLU A 40 -13.84 9.14 -8.27
CA GLU A 40 -14.96 8.29 -7.84
C GLU A 40 -15.86 8.93 -6.77
N ASP A 41 -15.34 9.82 -5.90
CA ASP A 41 -16.15 10.41 -4.82
C ASP A 41 -16.86 11.72 -5.21
N CYS A 42 -16.27 12.55 -6.07
CA CYS A 42 -16.80 13.89 -6.38
C CYS A 42 -17.14 14.13 -7.85
N GLY A 43 -16.80 13.21 -8.75
CA GLY A 43 -17.07 13.32 -10.19
C GLY A 43 -16.20 14.32 -10.94
N ASN A 44 -15.32 15.08 -10.28
CA ASN A 44 -14.41 16.00 -10.96
C ASN A 44 -13.25 15.27 -11.65
N ASP A 45 -12.73 15.85 -12.73
CA ASP A 45 -11.52 15.38 -13.40
C ASP A 45 -10.31 15.29 -12.46
N ILE A 46 -9.58 14.18 -12.53
CA ILE A 46 -8.30 13.99 -11.85
C ILE A 46 -7.21 14.71 -12.65
N ALA A 47 -6.51 15.63 -11.98
CA ALA A 47 -5.43 16.41 -12.56
C ALA A 47 -4.42 15.52 -13.31
N ARG A 48 -4.01 15.95 -14.51
CA ARG A 48 -3.10 15.20 -15.37
C ARG A 48 -1.79 14.84 -14.65
N GLU A 49 -1.23 15.79 -13.89
CA GLU A 49 -0.02 15.60 -13.10
C GLU A 49 -0.18 14.45 -12.08
N ARG A 50 -1.36 14.34 -11.47
CA ARG A 50 -1.68 13.27 -10.51
C ARG A 50 -1.77 11.92 -11.21
N ARG A 51 -2.39 11.84 -12.39
CA ARG A 51 -2.47 10.60 -13.20
C ARG A 51 -1.11 10.14 -13.70
N ILE A 52 -0.18 11.06 -13.97
CA ILE A 52 1.20 10.72 -14.36
C ILE A 52 2.00 10.22 -13.15
N ALA A 53 1.91 10.94 -12.02
CA ALA A 53 2.66 10.58 -10.81
C ALA A 53 2.14 9.30 -10.15
N LEU A 54 0.83 9.06 -10.20
CA LEU A 54 0.17 7.88 -9.66
C LEU A 54 -0.86 7.35 -10.67
N PRO A 55 -0.45 6.47 -11.60
CA PRO A 55 -1.33 5.92 -12.64
C PRO A 55 -2.52 5.11 -12.12
N SER A 56 -2.44 4.65 -10.87
CA SER A 56 -3.51 3.92 -10.16
C SER A 56 -4.50 4.82 -9.42
N ALA A 57 -4.36 6.15 -9.50
CA ALA A 57 -5.23 7.07 -8.77
C ALA A 57 -6.69 7.00 -9.26
N THR A 58 -7.63 6.75 -8.33
CA THR A 58 -9.07 6.76 -8.59
C THR A 58 -9.80 7.95 -7.93
N ARG A 59 -9.09 8.70 -7.09
CA ARG A 59 -9.57 9.90 -6.39
C ARG A 59 -8.75 11.13 -6.76
N CYS A 60 -9.38 12.29 -6.80
CA CYS A 60 -8.66 13.56 -6.87
C CYS A 60 -7.86 13.79 -5.57
N ILE A 61 -6.86 14.68 -5.61
CA ILE A 61 -5.97 14.92 -4.46
C ILE A 61 -6.72 15.38 -3.20
N VAL A 62 -7.81 16.14 -3.37
CA VAL A 62 -8.64 16.64 -2.26
C VAL A 62 -9.40 15.50 -1.60
N CYS A 63 -10.14 14.69 -2.38
CA CYS A 63 -10.88 13.53 -1.87
C CYS A 63 -9.94 12.51 -1.23
N GLN A 64 -8.79 12.24 -1.87
CA GLN A 64 -7.77 11.34 -1.34
C GLN A 64 -7.23 11.83 0.02
N THR A 65 -6.91 13.13 0.15
CA THR A 65 -6.42 13.70 1.40
C THR A 65 -7.46 13.59 2.52
N ASN A 66 -8.73 13.85 2.21
CA ASN A 66 -9.82 13.74 3.18
C ASN A 66 -10.04 12.29 3.62
N PHE A 67 -10.00 11.35 2.67
CA PHE A 67 -10.11 9.92 2.94
C PHE A 67 -8.99 9.41 3.85
N GLU A 68 -7.73 9.81 3.60
CA GLU A 68 -6.60 9.43 4.45
C GLU A 68 -6.67 10.04 5.85
N LYS A 69 -7.10 11.30 5.96
CA LYS A 69 -7.34 11.94 7.27
C LYS A 69 -8.40 11.23 8.09
N ALA A 70 -9.44 10.69 7.46
CA ALA A 70 -10.50 9.96 8.15
C ALA A 70 -10.08 8.54 8.57
N ARG A 71 -9.02 7.97 7.96
CA ARG A 71 -8.50 6.63 8.28
C ARG A 71 -7.32 6.64 9.25
N ARG A 72 -6.85 7.82 9.64
CA ARG A 72 -5.80 8.01 10.65
C ARG A 72 -6.41 8.08 12.04
#